data_AF-A0A836TPG4-F1
#
_entry.id   AF-A0A836TPG4-F1
#
_cell.length_a   1.000
_cell.length_b   1.000
_cell.length_c   1.000
_cell.angle_alpha   90.00
_cell.angle_beta   90.00
_cell.angle_gamma   90.00
#
_symmetry.space_group_name_H-M   'P 1'
#
loop_
_entity.id
_entity.type
_entity.pdbx_description
1 polymer ?
#
loop_
_entity_poly.entity_id
_entity_poly.type
_entity_poly.pdbx_seq_one_letter_code
_entity_poly.pdbx_strand_id
1 'polypeptide(L)'
;MSEYETAHLFKEMMELLGVATMNYVSVLFAFLVASYLVAARLNKVMAGIVVGLFSLFALIIIFTVHRTMAGASALIGHARQAAAQGDASLNWHPMVSEPANFVEVFTPIYNATLIANFVAGLVFFFHSRSGKVSI
;
A
#
# COMPACT_ATOMS: atom_id res chain seq x y z
N MET A 1 16.70 -22.74 1.55
CA MET A 1 16.51 -21.64 0.60
C MET A 1 17.88 -21.07 0.30
N SER A 2 18.24 -20.93 -0.97
CA SER A 2 19.55 -20.35 -1.33
C SER A 2 19.58 -18.85 -1.01
N GLU A 3 20.75 -18.28 -0.75
CA GLU A 3 20.91 -16.83 -0.54
C GLU A 3 20.43 -16.02 -1.74
N TYR A 4 20.77 -16.49 -2.95
CA TYR A 4 20.33 -15.88 -4.20
C TYR A 4 18.80 -15.93 -4.36
N GLU A 5 18.19 -17.03 -3.94
CA GLU A 5 16.74 -17.23 -3.95
C GLU A 5 16.04 -16.28 -2.96
N THR A 6 16.67 -16.02 -1.81
CA THR A 6 16.18 -15.06 -0.80
C THR A 6 16.24 -13.63 -1.30
N ALA A 7 17.36 -13.22 -1.89
CA ALA A 7 17.51 -11.90 -2.48
C ALA A 7 16.55 -11.69 -3.67
N HIS A 8 16.38 -12.71 -4.51
CA HIS A 8 15.48 -12.65 -5.66
C HIS A 8 14.01 -12.49 -5.24
N LEU A 9 13.52 -13.32 -4.31
CA LEU A 9 12.15 -13.22 -3.79
C LEU A 9 11.90 -11.89 -3.09
N PHE A 10 12.87 -11.38 -2.33
CA PHE A 10 12.75 -10.05 -1.72
C PHE A 10 12.59 -8.96 -2.77
N LYS A 11 13.42 -8.98 -3.82
CA LYS A 11 13.33 -8.01 -4.93
C LYS A 11 11.97 -8.07 -5.62
N GLU A 12 11.49 -9.26 -5.93
CA GLU A 12 10.18 -9.47 -6.56
C GLU A 12 9.04 -8.92 -5.68
N MET A 13 9.09 -9.16 -4.36
CA MET A 13 8.12 -8.59 -3.42
C MET A 13 8.17 -7.06 -3.37
N MET A 14 9.36 -6.45 -3.42
CA MET A 14 9.49 -4.98 -3.45
C MET A 14 8.98 -4.38 -4.77
N GLU A 15 9.19 -5.06 -5.90
CA GLU A 15 8.64 -4.64 -7.19
C GLU A 15 7.11 -4.71 -7.19
N LEU A 16 6.54 -5.82 -6.69
CA LEU A 16 5.09 -5.98 -6.52
C LEU A 16 4.51 -4.89 -5.59
N LEU A 17 5.21 -4.56 -4.51
CA LEU A 17 4.82 -3.47 -3.61
C LEU A 17 4.80 -2.12 -4.34
N GLY A 18 5.84 -1.82 -5.12
CA GLY A 18 5.92 -0.60 -5.92
C GLY A 18 4.76 -0.47 -6.91
N VAL A 19 4.47 -1.54 -7.66
CA VAL A 19 3.35 -1.59 -8.61
C VAL A 19 2.01 -1.43 -7.90
N ALA A 20 1.79 -2.14 -6.79
CA ALA A 20 0.56 -2.02 -5.99
C ALA A 20 0.36 -0.58 -5.46
N THR A 21 1.43 0.06 -5.02
CA THR A 21 1.41 1.45 -4.54
C THR A 21 1.05 2.42 -5.65
N MET A 22 1.67 2.30 -6.83
CA MET A 22 1.35 3.15 -7.98
C MET A 22 -0.11 2.98 -8.43
N ASN A 23 -0.60 1.74 -8.43
CA ASN A 23 -2.01 1.46 -8.73
C ASN A 23 -2.94 2.09 -7.69
N TYR A 24 -2.59 2.03 -6.41
CA TYR A 24 -3.36 2.69 -5.34
C TYR A 24 -3.46 4.19 -5.57
N VAL A 25 -2.33 4.86 -5.82
CA VAL A 25 -2.28 6.30 -6.08
C VAL A 25 -3.10 6.67 -7.31
N SER A 26 -3.03 5.87 -8.37
CA SER A 26 -3.80 6.10 -9.60
C SER A 26 -5.31 6.00 -9.36
N VAL A 27 -5.76 4.97 -8.63
CA VAL A 27 -7.17 4.80 -8.25
C VAL A 27 -7.65 5.94 -7.36
N LEU A 28 -6.86 6.33 -6.37
CA LEU A 28 -7.17 7.45 -5.48
C LEU A 28 -7.28 8.76 -6.26
N PHE A 29 -6.32 9.05 -7.13
CA PHE A 29 -6.33 10.27 -7.93
C PHE A 29 -7.53 10.31 -8.89
N ALA A 30 -7.81 9.21 -9.59
CA ALA A 30 -8.97 9.09 -10.45
C ALA A 30 -10.28 9.32 -9.67
N PHE A 31 -10.37 8.78 -8.46
CA PHE A 31 -11.52 8.98 -7.59
C PHE A 31 -11.65 10.44 -7.12
N LEU A 32 -10.56 11.09 -6.71
CA LEU A 32 -10.56 12.50 -6.30
C LEU A 32 -10.98 13.42 -7.44
N VAL A 33 -10.45 13.22 -8.65
CA VAL A 33 -10.82 14.01 -9.83
C VAL A 33 -12.28 13.78 -10.20
N ALA A 34 -12.75 12.53 -10.22
CA ALA A 34 -14.15 12.20 -10.49
C ALA A 34 -15.09 12.80 -9.42
N SER A 35 -14.67 12.76 -8.15
CA SER A 35 -15.37 13.38 -7.04
C SER A 35 -15.53 14.88 -7.26
N TYR A 36 -14.45 15.58 -7.60
CA TYR A 36 -14.46 17.02 -7.83
C TYR A 36 -15.38 17.41 -9.00
N LEU A 37 -15.31 16.69 -10.11
CA LEU A 37 -16.03 17.05 -11.34
C LEU A 37 -17.51 16.66 -11.35
N VAL A 38 -17.85 15.49 -10.78
CA VAL A 38 -19.16 14.86 -11.02
C VAL A 38 -19.96 14.61 -9.74
N ALA A 39 -19.35 14.70 -8.53
CA ALA A 39 -20.05 14.32 -7.29
C ALA A 39 -21.38 15.06 -7.05
N ALA A 40 -21.44 16.35 -7.39
CA ALA A 40 -22.66 17.16 -7.26
C ALA A 40 -23.75 16.79 -8.28
N ARG A 41 -23.38 16.23 -9.44
CA ARG A 41 -24.29 15.88 -10.54
C ARG A 41 -24.74 14.42 -10.52
N LEU A 42 -24.11 13.59 -9.68
CA LEU A 42 -24.38 12.16 -9.59
C LEU A 42 -25.71 11.86 -8.87
N ASN A 43 -26.53 10.99 -9.46
CA ASN A 43 -27.69 10.40 -8.77
C ASN A 43 -27.23 9.54 -7.57
N LYS A 44 -28.10 9.40 -6.54
CA LYS A 44 -27.77 8.66 -5.30
C LYS A 44 -27.29 7.23 -5.57
N VAL A 45 -27.91 6.55 -6.53
CA VAL A 45 -27.53 5.18 -6.94
C VAL A 45 -26.13 5.16 -7.55
N MET A 46 -25.84 6.06 -8.50
CA MET A 46 -24.55 6.11 -9.18
C MET A 46 -23.42 6.55 -8.23
N ALA A 47 -23.72 7.42 -7.27
CA ALA A 47 -22.79 7.75 -6.19
C ALA A 47 -22.44 6.52 -5.34
N GLY A 48 -23.43 5.70 -5.00
CA GLY A 48 -23.20 4.43 -4.29
C GLY A 48 -22.32 3.47 -5.09
N ILE A 49 -22.53 3.36 -6.41
CA ILE A 49 -21.72 2.52 -7.30
C ILE A 49 -20.27 3.02 -7.33
N VAL A 50 -20.06 4.32 -7.53
CA VAL A 50 -18.70 4.92 -7.61
C VAL A 50 -17.93 4.74 -6.30
N VAL A 51 -18.57 5.02 -5.16
CA VAL A 51 -17.98 4.79 -3.84
C VAL A 51 -17.72 3.30 -3.59
N GLY A 52 -18.65 2.43 -3.98
CA GLY A 52 -18.51 0.99 -3.84
C GLY A 52 -17.35 0.42 -4.64
N LEU A 53 -17.21 0.82 -5.91
CA LEU A 53 -16.09 0.41 -6.76
C LEU A 53 -14.76 0.94 -6.22
N PHE A 54 -14.69 2.22 -5.87
CA PHE A 54 -13.49 2.79 -5.24
C PHE A 54 -13.10 2.01 -3.98
N SER A 55 -14.06 1.73 -3.10
CA SER A 55 -13.81 0.98 -1.86
C SER A 55 -13.34 -0.44 -2.14
N LEU A 56 -13.95 -1.13 -3.10
CA LEU A 56 -13.54 -2.47 -3.50
C LEU A 56 -12.09 -2.48 -3.99
N PHE A 57 -11.73 -1.61 -4.94
CA PHE A 57 -10.37 -1.55 -5.49
C PHE A 57 -9.35 -1.10 -4.45
N ALA A 58 -9.65 -0.05 -3.67
CA ALA A 58 -8.77 0.44 -2.62
C ALA A 58 -8.49 -0.65 -1.57
N LEU A 59 -9.51 -1.38 -1.12
CA LEU A 59 -9.34 -2.47 -0.15
C LEU A 59 -8.52 -3.63 -0.71
N ILE A 60 -8.77 -4.07 -1.95
CA ILE A 60 -7.98 -5.13 -2.60
C ILE A 60 -6.49 -4.76 -2.62
N ILE A 61 -6.19 -3.50 -2.94
CA ILE A 61 -4.81 -3.04 -3.00
C ILE A 61 -4.20 -2.93 -1.59
N ILE A 62 -4.93 -2.38 -0.62
CA ILE A 62 -4.48 -2.31 0.79
C ILE A 62 -4.16 -3.72 1.31
N PHE A 63 -5.03 -4.70 1.05
CA PHE A 63 -4.78 -6.09 1.45
C PHE A 63 -3.56 -6.69 0.74
N THR A 64 -3.38 -6.41 -0.55
CA THR A 64 -2.21 -6.87 -1.31
C THR A 64 -0.93 -6.29 -0.72
N VAL A 65 -0.88 -4.98 -0.49
CA VAL A 65 0.27 -4.30 0.14
C VAL A 65 0.57 -4.91 1.51
N HIS A 66 -0.44 -5.07 2.36
CA HIS A 66 -0.27 -5.62 3.69
C HIS A 66 0.32 -7.04 3.65
N ARG A 67 -0.19 -7.90 2.77
CA ARG A 67 0.32 -9.27 2.59
C ARG A 67 1.76 -9.28 2.07
N THR A 68 2.07 -8.43 1.08
CA THR A 68 3.43 -8.34 0.52
C THR A 68 4.43 -7.82 1.55
N MET A 69 4.07 -6.80 2.33
CA MET A 69 4.92 -6.30 3.43
C MET A 69 5.10 -7.36 4.52
N ALA A 70 4.04 -8.08 4.90
CA ALA A 70 4.13 -9.17 5.87
C ALA A 70 5.06 -10.30 5.37
N GLY A 71 4.92 -10.70 4.10
CA GLY A 71 5.81 -11.69 3.47
C GLY A 71 7.26 -11.22 3.41
N ALA A 72 7.51 -9.99 2.99
CA ALA A 72 8.84 -9.38 2.97
C ALA A 72 9.45 -9.30 4.37
N SER A 73 8.64 -8.97 5.38
CA SER A 73 9.10 -8.90 6.79
C SER A 73 9.55 -10.25 7.33
N ALA A 74 8.83 -11.32 7.00
CA ALA A 74 9.21 -12.68 7.37
C ALA A 74 10.52 -13.10 6.70
N LEU A 75 10.69 -12.78 5.41
CA LEU A 75 11.93 -13.05 4.67
C LEU A 75 13.13 -12.29 5.27
N ILE A 76 12.95 -11.02 5.63
CA ILE A 76 14.00 -10.24 6.32
C ILE A 76 14.36 -10.87 7.66
N GLY A 77 13.35 -11.29 8.43
CA GLY A 77 13.56 -11.98 9.70
C GLY A 77 14.41 -13.25 9.55
N HIS A 78 14.09 -14.09 8.57
CA HIS A 78 14.86 -15.29 8.27
C HIS A 78 16.28 -14.97 7.78
N ALA A 79 16.45 -13.99 6.90
CA ALA A 79 17.77 -13.62 6.38
C ALA A 79 18.68 -13.04 7.47
N ARG A 80 18.12 -12.27 8.42
CA ARG A 80 18.88 -11.76 9.58
C ARG A 80 19.27 -12.88 10.55
N GLN A 81 18.40 -13.85 10.78
CA GLN A 81 18.74 -15.02 11.60
C GLN A 81 19.90 -15.81 10.99
N ALA A 82 19.90 -16.00 9.66
CA ALA A 82 21.00 -16.65 8.96
C ALA A 82 22.31 -15.84 9.06
N ALA A 83 22.26 -14.52 8.82
CA ALA A 83 23.43 -13.64 8.95
C ALA A 83 24.01 -13.63 10.38
N ALA A 84 23.14 -13.62 11.41
CA ALA A 84 23.54 -13.67 12.82
C ALA A 84 24.17 -15.01 13.23
N GLN A 85 23.88 -16.10 12.51
CA GLN A 85 24.46 -17.43 12.73
C GLN A 85 25.84 -17.62 12.05
N GLY A 86 26.40 -16.57 11.47
CA GLY A 86 27.74 -16.56 10.89
C GLY A 86 27.78 -16.64 9.36
N ASP A 87 26.62 -16.60 8.70
CA ASP A 87 26.54 -16.61 7.25
C ASP A 87 26.81 -15.20 6.69
N ALA A 88 28.11 -14.85 6.60
CA ALA A 88 28.59 -13.54 6.19
C ALA A 88 28.22 -13.15 4.75
N SER A 89 27.75 -14.13 3.98
CA SER A 89 27.35 -14.06 2.58
C SER A 89 26.05 -13.29 2.34
N LEU A 90 25.22 -13.02 3.34
CA LEU A 90 23.99 -12.19 3.22
C LEU A 90 24.19 -10.72 3.65
N ASN A 91 25.34 -10.38 4.24
CA ASN A 91 25.62 -9.05 4.78
C ASN A 91 25.75 -7.95 3.71
N TRP A 92 25.97 -8.32 2.44
CA TRP A 92 25.96 -7.36 1.34
C TRP A 92 24.55 -6.87 1.00
N HIS A 93 23.51 -7.58 1.42
CA HIS A 93 22.15 -7.28 1.02
C HIS A 93 21.54 -6.17 1.90
N PRO A 94 21.02 -5.06 1.32
CA PRO A 94 20.52 -3.89 2.06
C PRO A 94 19.46 -4.21 3.12
N MET A 95 18.68 -5.28 2.89
CA MET A 95 17.65 -5.75 3.81
C MET A 95 18.19 -6.17 5.19
N VAL A 96 19.46 -6.61 5.25
CA VAL A 96 20.12 -7.07 6.49
C VAL A 96 20.75 -5.90 7.24
N SER A 97 21.14 -4.82 6.53
CA SER A 97 21.74 -3.61 7.10
C SER A 97 20.73 -2.63 7.72
N GLU A 98 19.44 -2.74 7.40
CA GLU A 98 18.41 -1.90 8.02
C GLU A 98 18.26 -2.20 9.53
N PRO A 99 17.75 -1.26 10.35
CA PRO A 99 17.48 -1.49 11.76
C PRO A 99 16.55 -2.69 12.00
N ALA A 100 16.78 -3.43 13.09
CA ALA A 100 16.02 -4.64 13.44
C ALA A 100 14.50 -4.42 13.40
N ASN A 101 14.06 -3.27 13.92
CA ASN A 101 12.68 -2.84 14.03
C ASN A 101 12.15 -2.09 12.81
N PHE A 102 12.96 -1.82 11.78
CA PHE A 102 12.54 -0.99 10.64
C PHE A 102 11.27 -1.53 9.99
N VAL A 103 11.22 -2.83 9.71
CA VAL A 103 10.08 -3.46 9.05
C VAL A 103 8.85 -3.53 9.97
N GLU A 104 9.06 -3.81 11.25
CA GLU A 104 8.00 -3.88 12.27
C GLU A 104 7.33 -2.51 12.50
N VAL A 105 8.09 -1.42 12.38
CA VAL A 105 7.59 -0.05 12.54
C VAL A 105 7.05 0.51 11.23
N PHE A 106 7.74 0.28 10.11
CA PHE A 106 7.37 0.83 8.81
C PHE A 106 6.06 0.23 8.28
N THR A 107 5.88 -1.09 8.40
CA THR A 107 4.68 -1.79 7.90
C THR A 107 3.36 -1.23 8.45
N PRO A 108 3.17 -1.06 9.78
CA PRO A 108 1.94 -0.50 10.31
C PRO A 108 1.75 0.97 9.94
N ILE A 109 2.82 1.78 9.91
CA ILE A 109 2.75 3.20 9.49
C ILE A 109 2.30 3.30 8.03
N TYR A 110 2.87 2.46 7.17
CA TYR A 110 2.54 2.45 5.75
C TYR A 110 1.07 2.05 5.52
N ASN A 111 0.61 0.99 6.19
CA ASN A 111 -0.79 0.56 6.13
C ASN A 111 -1.74 1.63 6.69
N ALA A 112 -1.38 2.27 7.81
CA ALA A 112 -2.16 3.36 8.38
C ALA A 112 -2.28 4.53 7.41
N THR A 113 -1.22 4.85 6.66
CA THR A 113 -1.22 5.90 5.64
C THR A 113 -2.17 5.56 4.49
N LEU A 114 -2.16 4.32 3.99
CA LEU A 114 -3.10 3.89 2.95
C LEU A 114 -4.55 3.92 3.45
N ILE A 115 -4.81 3.50 4.68
CA ILE A 115 -6.16 3.57 5.27
C ILE A 115 -6.60 5.03 5.44
N ALA A 116 -5.71 5.90 5.92
CA ALA A 116 -5.98 7.32 6.07
C ALA A 116 -6.32 7.98 4.73
N ASN A 117 -5.58 7.66 3.66
CA ASN A 117 -5.86 8.16 2.31
C ASN A 117 -7.19 7.63 1.76
N PHE A 118 -7.53 6.38 2.04
CA PHE A 118 -8.82 5.80 1.67
C PHE A 118 -9.98 6.57 2.33
N VAL A 119 -9.89 6.77 3.65
CA VAL A 119 -10.89 7.54 4.41
C VAL A 119 -10.95 8.99 3.94
N ALA A 120 -9.81 9.63 3.71
CA ALA A 120 -9.73 11.00 3.19
C ALA A 120 -10.42 11.12 1.81
N GLY A 121 -10.21 10.15 0.92
CA GLY A 121 -10.90 10.07 -0.37
C GLY A 121 -12.42 10.03 -0.20
N LEU A 122 -12.94 9.16 0.67
CA LEU A 122 -14.37 9.08 0.96
C LEU A 122 -14.92 10.39 1.51
N VAL A 123 -14.25 10.97 2.51
CA VAL A 123 -14.62 12.26 3.09
C VAL A 123 -14.66 13.35 2.02
N PHE A 124 -13.66 13.40 1.14
CA PHE A 124 -13.58 14.34 0.04
C PHE A 124 -14.75 14.19 -0.95
N PHE A 125 -15.15 12.95 -1.29
CA PHE A 125 -16.29 12.70 -2.17
C PHE A 125 -17.59 13.25 -1.57
N PHE A 126 -17.88 12.92 -0.31
CA PHE A 126 -19.09 13.40 0.36
C PHE A 126 -19.06 14.91 0.60
N HIS A 127 -17.90 15.47 0.91
CA HIS A 127 -17.71 16.92 1.03
C HIS A 127 -17.99 17.63 -0.30
N SER A 128 -17.41 17.15 -1.41
CA SER A 128 -17.63 17.68 -2.76
C SER A 128 -19.09 17.57 -3.19
N ARG A 129 -19.76 16.47 -2.83
CA ARG A 129 -21.19 16.26 -3.08
C ARG A 129 -22.09 17.22 -2.31
N SER A 130 -21.69 17.64 -1.11
CA SER A 130 -22.48 18.54 -0.25
C SER A 130 -22.53 19.99 -0.72
N GLY A 131 -21.86 20.33 -1.84
CA GLY A 131 -21.88 21.67 -2.42
C GLY A 131 -20.99 22.69 -1.70
N LYS A 132 -20.18 22.25 -0.72
CA LYS A 132 -19.25 23.12 0.02
C LYS A 132 -17.94 23.42 -0.72
N VAL A 133 -17.78 22.85 -1.91
CA VAL A 133 -16.70 23.17 -2.84
C VAL A 133 -17.27 24.13 -3.88
N SER A 134 -17.40 25.41 -3.53
CA SER A 134 -17.78 26.48 -4.46
C SER A 134 -16.55 27.30 -4.83
N ILE A 135 -16.38 27.59 -6.12
CA ILE A 135 -15.52 28.68 -6.60
C ILE A 135 -16.28 29.99 -6.37
#